data_AF-A0A3D0Z3N5-F1
#
_entry.id   AF-A0A3D0Z3N5-F1
#
_cell.length_a   1.000
_cell.length_b   1.000
_cell.length_c   1.000
_cell.angle_alpha   90.00
_cell.angle_beta   90.00
_cell.angle_gamma   90.00
#
_symmetry.space_group_name_H-M   'P 1'
#
loop_
_entity.id
_entity.type
_entity.pdbx_description
1 polymer ?
#
loop_
_entity_poly.entity_id
_entity_poly.type
_entity_poly.pdbx_seq_one_letter_code
_entity_poly.pdbx_strand_id
1 'polypeptide(L)' 'DTNCDPDEVDYVIPGNDDAIRAVKLIAQIMGHAVMEGRQGEMGSAAKDEAAKVDEQDEPETAE' A
#
# COMPACT_ATOMS: atom_id res chain seq x y z
N ASP A 1 -6.46 -6.00 21.76
CA ASP A 1 -6.02 -6.76 22.92
C ASP A 1 -7.08 -7.79 23.32
N THR A 2 -6.79 -8.67 24.28
CA THR A 2 -7.69 -9.74 24.74
C THR A 2 -9.02 -9.27 25.32
N ASN A 3 -9.10 -8.00 25.72
CA ASN A 3 -10.28 -7.37 26.31
C ASN A 3 -11.10 -6.51 25.32
N CYS A 4 -10.72 -6.46 24.05
CA CYS A 4 -11.33 -5.59 23.05
C CYS A 4 -12.17 -6.42 22.06
N ASP A 5 -13.40 -5.97 21.77
CA ASP A 5 -14.31 -6.64 20.84
C ASP A 5 -13.96 -6.29 19.39
N PRO A 6 -13.61 -7.28 18.54
CA PRO A 6 -13.22 -7.03 17.16
C PRO A 6 -14.40 -6.87 16.17
N ASP A 7 -15.65 -7.08 16.59
CA ASP A 7 -16.80 -7.15 15.66
C ASP A 7 -17.08 -5.82 14.91
N GLU A 8 -16.62 -4.68 15.44
CA GLU A 8 -16.78 -3.36 14.81
C GLU A 8 -15.66 -3.00 13.81
N VAL A 9 -14.67 -3.87 13.60
CA VAL A 9 -13.46 -3.57 12.83
C VAL A 9 -13.33 -4.47 11.60
N ASP A 10 -13.23 -3.88 10.41
CA ASP A 10 -13.11 -4.63 9.14
C ASP A 10 -11.79 -5.41 9.03
N TYR A 11 -10.70 -4.83 9.52
CA TYR A 11 -9.35 -5.38 9.44
C TYR A 11 -8.68 -5.39 10.82
N VAL A 12 -8.94 -6.47 11.56
CA VAL A 12 -8.47 -6.63 12.94
C VAL A 12 -6.98 -6.97 12.94
N ILE A 13 -6.18 -6.17 13.67
CA ILE A 13 -4.77 -6.45 13.94
C ILE A 13 -4.65 -6.94 15.38
N PRO A 14 -4.47 -8.25 15.63
CA PRO A 14 -4.29 -8.75 16.98
C PRO A 14 -2.94 -8.29 17.54
N GLY A 15 -2.95 -7.80 18.78
CA GLY A 15 -1.74 -7.28 19.41
C GLY A 15 -1.96 -6.84 20.85
N ASN A 16 -0.85 -6.57 21.52
CA ASN A 16 -0.79 -6.04 22.88
C ASN A 16 -0.82 -4.51 22.82
N ASP A 17 -1.91 -3.89 23.28
CA ASP A 17 -2.06 -2.43 23.32
C ASP A 17 -1.51 -1.79 24.62
N ASP A 18 -1.36 -2.56 25.69
CA ASP A 18 -0.75 -2.12 26.95
C ASP A 18 0.73 -1.75 26.79
N ALA A 19 1.42 -2.40 25.84
CA ALA A 19 2.83 -2.18 25.62
C ALA A 19 3.09 -1.01 24.65
N ILE A 20 3.70 0.08 25.17
CA ILE A 20 4.12 1.23 24.34
C ILE A 20 5.00 0.84 23.14
N ARG A 21 5.82 -0.22 23.27
CA ARG A 21 6.65 -0.72 22.17
C ARG A 21 5.83 -1.34 21.05
N ALA A 22 4.77 -2.07 21.39
CA ALA A 22 3.89 -2.72 20.43
C ALA A 22 3.08 -1.67 19.66
N VAL A 23 2.49 -0.69 20.36
CA VAL A 23 1.77 0.42 19.72
C VAL A 23 2.70 1.22 18.78
N LYS A 24 3.93 1.52 19.22
CA LYS A 24 4.92 2.21 18.37
C LYS A 24 5.25 1.42 17.11
N LEU A 25 5.49 0.11 17.24
CA LEU A 25 5.80 -0.75 16.10
C LEU A 25 4.66 -0.75 15.07
N ILE A 26 3.42 -0.95 15.52
CA ILE A 26 2.25 -0.96 14.64
C ILE A 26 2.08 0.39 13.94
N ALA A 27 2.16 1.50 14.68
CA ALA A 27 2.06 2.85 14.13
C ALA A 27 3.17 3.16 13.11
N GLN A 28 4.40 2.71 13.38
CA GLN A 28 5.52 2.87 12.46
C GLN A 28 5.25 2.14 11.14
N ILE A 29 4.89 0.86 11.19
CA ILE A 29 4.62 0.05 9.99
C ILE A 29 3.47 0.65 9.17
N MET A 30 2.39 1.08 9.83
CA MET A 30 1.26 1.76 9.17
C MET A 30 1.72 3.06 8.48
N GLY A 31 2.53 3.86 9.15
CA GLY A 31 3.10 5.08 8.58
C GLY A 31 4.00 4.80 7.36
N HIS A 32 4.83 3.77 7.44
CA HIS A 32 5.65 3.33 6.30
C HIS A 32 4.80 2.87 5.12
N ALA A 33 3.78 2.04 5.36
CA ALA A 33 2.87 1.57 4.32
C ALA A 33 2.12 2.73 3.63
N VAL A 34 1.68 3.75 4.38
CA VAL A 34 1.03 4.94 3.79
C VAL A 34 2.02 5.77 2.97
N MET A 35 3.26 5.94 3.45
CA MET A 35 4.30 6.64 2.68
C MET A 35 4.67 5.89 1.40
N GLU A 36 4.83 4.58 1.49
CA GLU A 36 5.11 3.71 0.33
C GLU A 36 3.95 3.70 -0.65
N GLY A 37 2.70 3.64 -0.18
CA GLY A 37 1.51 3.77 -1.02
C GLY A 37 1.50 5.10 -1.78
N ARG A 38 1.74 6.22 -1.09
CA ARG A 38 1.77 7.56 -1.70
C ARG A 38 2.94 7.76 -2.66
N GLN A 39 4.13 7.26 -2.31
CA GLN A 39 5.29 7.29 -3.21
C GLN A 39 5.10 6.34 -4.39
N GLY A 40 4.46 5.20 -4.14
CA GLY A 40 4.06 4.21 -5.12
C GLY A 40 3.01 4.75 -6.09
N GLU A 41 2.09 5.63 -5.66
CA GLU A 41 1.19 6.34 -6.58
C GLU A 41 1.97 7.28 -7.53
N MET A 42 2.99 7.98 -7.04
CA MET A 42 3.83 8.85 -7.87
C MET A 42 4.79 8.04 -8.78
N GLY A 43 5.26 6.87 -8.34
CA GLY A 43 6.12 5.97 -9.11
C GLY A 43 5.38 4.99 -10.03
N SER A 44 4.14 4.62 -9.71
CA SER A 44 3.27 3.77 -10.53
C SER A 44 2.55 4.60 -11.58
N ALA A 45 2.11 5.84 -11.28
CA ALA A 45 1.65 6.74 -12.35
C ALA A 45 2.72 6.93 -13.44
N ALA A 46 4.00 7.01 -13.07
CA ALA A 46 5.10 7.05 -14.04
C ALA A 46 5.36 5.70 -14.76
N LYS A 47 5.07 4.56 -14.14
CA LYS A 47 5.22 3.22 -14.76
C LYS A 47 4.02 2.84 -15.65
N ASP A 48 2.82 3.21 -15.27
CA ASP A 48 1.59 3.00 -16.02
C ASP A 48 1.53 3.93 -17.25
N GLU A 49 2.06 5.16 -17.16
CA GLU A 49 2.24 6.04 -18.33
C GLU A 49 3.35 5.52 -19.27
N ALA A 50 4.45 4.96 -18.74
CA ALA A 50 5.51 4.39 -19.57
C ALA A 50 5.07 3.09 -20.27
N ALA A 51 4.23 2.26 -19.64
CA ALA A 51 3.71 1.03 -20.24
C ALA A 51 2.68 1.29 -21.35
N LYS A 52 1.92 2.40 -21.28
CA LYS A 52 0.95 2.78 -22.32
C LYS A 52 1.58 3.37 -23.59
N VAL A 53 2.79 3.92 -23.48
CA VAL A 53 3.51 4.51 -24.63
C VAL A 53 4.19 3.43 -25.49
N ASP A 54 4.55 2.28 -24.90
CA ASP A 54 5.22 1.17 -25.61
C ASP A 54 4.25 0.34 -26.47
N GLU A 55 2.95 0.35 -26.17
CA GLU A 55 1.93 -0.45 -26.88
C GLU A 55 1.32 0.26 -28.11
N GLN A 56 1.70 1.51 -28.39
CA GLN A 56 1.17 2.30 -29.53
C GLN A 56 2.13 2.47 -30.72
N ASP A 57 3.35 1.92 -30.66
CA ASP A 57 4.38 2.05 -31.70
C ASP A 57 4.78 0.69 -32.31
N GLU A 58 3.81 -0.22 -32.52
CA GLU A 58 4.01 -1.27 -33.53
C GLU A 58 3.74 -0.67 -34.92
N PRO A 59 4.76 -0.57 -35.80
CA PRO A 59 4.53 -0.11 -37.16
C PRO A 59 3.78 -1.22 -37.91
N GLU A 60 2.53 -0.93 -38.32
CA GLU A 60 1.79 -1.74 -39.28
C GLU A 60 2.54 -1.71 -40.63
N THR A 61 3.48 -2.62 -40.80
CA THR A 61 4.08 -2.96 -42.09
C THR A 61 3.18 -3.94 -42.82
N ALA A 62 2.50 -3.49 -43.87
CA ALA A 62 1.96 -4.24 -45.01
C ALA A 62 1.11 -3.24 -45.82
N GLU A 63 1.19 -3.07 -47.13
CA GLU A 63 1.85 -3.70 -48.28
C GLU A 63 1.88 -2.63 -49.39
#